data_AF-A0A226NC22-F1
#
_entry.id   AF-A0A226NC22-F1
#
_cell.length_a   1.000
_cell.length_b   1.000
_cell.length_c   1.000
_cell.angle_alpha   90.00
_cell.angle_beta   90.00
_cell.angle_gamma   90.00
#
_symmetry.space_group_name_H-M   'P 1'
#
loop_
_entity.id
_entity.type
_entity.pdbx_description
1 polymer ?
#
loop_
_entity_poly.entity_id
_entity_poly.type
_entity_poly.pdbx_seq_one_letter_code
_entity_poly.pdbx_strand_id
1 'polypeptide(L)'
;MAVCIAVIAKENYPLYIRSVPTENELKFHYTVHTSLDVVDEKISAMGKAMVDQRELYLGLLYPTEDYKVYLCNIAASPCSHTFLHRYGYVTNSKVKFVMVVDSSNTALRDNEIRSMFRKLHNSYTDIMCNPFYNPGDRIHSRAFDNMVNSMMMQVC
;
A
#
# COMPACT_ATOMS: atom_id res chain seq x y z
N MET A 1 1.86 -5.98 11.48
CA MET A 1 1.02 -4.77 11.48
C MET A 1 1.59 -3.79 10.46
N ALA A 2 0.75 -2.98 9.80
CA ALA A 2 1.16 -2.10 8.71
C ALA A 2 1.68 -0.73 9.21
N VAL A 3 2.68 -0.19 8.52
CA VAL A 3 3.31 1.11 8.80
C VAL A 3 2.67 2.20 7.94
N CYS A 4 2.35 1.88 6.68
CA CYS A 4 1.68 2.79 5.77
C CYS A 4 0.68 2.02 4.90
N ILE A 5 -0.50 2.62 4.69
CA ILE A 5 -1.54 2.13 3.78
C ILE A 5 -1.91 3.28 2.85
N ALA A 6 -1.88 3.01 1.55
CA ALA A 6 -2.26 3.96 0.52
C ALA A 6 -3.25 3.36 -0.48
N VAL A 7 -4.21 4.17 -0.88
CA VAL A 7 -5.16 3.91 -1.97
C VAL A 7 -4.92 4.95 -3.04
N ILE A 8 -4.58 4.47 -4.24
CA ILE A 8 -4.21 5.28 -5.39
C ILE A 8 -5.23 5.02 -6.49
N ALA A 9 -5.76 6.09 -7.07
CA ALA A 9 -6.69 6.01 -8.18
C ALA A 9 -6.03 5.44 -9.44
N LYS A 10 -6.87 5.09 -10.41
CA LYS A 10 -6.44 4.62 -11.73
C LYS A 10 -5.52 5.64 -12.44
N GLU A 11 -5.77 6.94 -12.28
CA GLU A 11 -4.96 8.01 -12.86
C GLU A 11 -3.79 8.43 -11.95
N ASN A 12 -3.35 7.56 -11.03
CA ASN A 12 -2.17 7.75 -10.16
C ASN A 12 -2.24 8.92 -9.16
N TYR A 13 -3.40 9.52 -8.93
CA TYR A 13 -3.58 10.47 -7.82
C TYR A 13 -3.95 9.74 -6.52
N PRO A 14 -3.49 10.23 -5.35
CA PRO A 14 -3.75 9.59 -4.07
C PRO A 14 -5.18 9.88 -3.60
N LEU A 15 -5.97 8.82 -3.40
CA LEU A 15 -7.32 8.89 -2.80
C LEU A 15 -7.24 8.86 -1.28
N TYR A 16 -6.28 8.11 -0.75
CA TYR A 16 -6.07 7.96 0.69
C TYR A 16 -4.62 7.58 0.98
N ILE A 17 -4.00 8.23 1.95
CA ILE A 17 -2.67 7.85 2.45
C ILE A 17 -2.69 8.01 3.97
N ARG A 18 -2.27 6.97 4.67
CA ARG A 18 -2.16 6.94 6.12
C ARG A 18 -0.86 6.26 6.51
N SER A 19 -0.02 6.95 7.27
CA SER A 19 1.26 6.43 7.77
C SER A 19 1.41 6.65 9.27
N VAL A 20 2.12 5.73 9.91
CA VAL A 20 2.52 5.79 11.32
C VAL A 20 4.00 5.42 11.38
N PRO A 21 4.89 6.26 11.95
CA PRO A 21 4.65 7.57 12.57
C PRO A 21 4.38 8.70 11.56
N THR A 22 3.70 9.77 12.00
CA THR A 22 3.33 10.92 11.17
C THR A 22 4.51 11.82 10.80
N GLU A 23 5.60 11.78 11.55
CA GLU A 23 6.80 12.60 11.31
C GLU A 23 7.49 12.26 9.97
N ASN A 24 7.32 11.02 9.49
CA ASN A 24 7.95 10.51 8.27
C ASN A 24 6.97 10.40 7.09
N GLU A 25 5.85 11.13 7.12
CA GLU A 25 4.79 11.03 6.10
C GLU A 25 5.36 11.20 4.68
N LEU A 26 6.19 12.22 4.47
CA LEU A 26 6.80 12.52 3.17
C LEU A 26 7.64 11.35 2.62
N LYS A 27 8.38 10.66 3.48
CA LYS A 27 9.16 9.46 3.09
C LYS A 27 8.26 8.34 2.60
N PHE A 28 7.11 8.14 3.24
CA PHE A 28 6.12 7.15 2.83
C PHE A 28 5.43 7.54 1.52
N HIS A 29 5.12 8.82 1.30
CA HIS A 29 4.61 9.32 0.02
C HIS A 29 5.56 8.98 -1.14
N TYR A 30 6.86 9.29 -1.02
CA TYR A 30 7.86 8.94 -2.03
C TYR A 30 7.99 7.42 -2.22
N THR A 31 7.93 6.66 -1.14
CA THR A 31 8.03 5.19 -1.19
C THR A 31 6.84 4.56 -1.92
N VAL A 32 5.63 5.05 -1.67
CA VAL A 32 4.41 4.60 -2.37
C VAL A 32 4.48 5.02 -3.84
N HIS A 33 4.88 6.26 -4.12
CA HIS A 33 4.95 6.76 -5.49
C HIS A 33 5.92 5.94 -6.36
N THR A 34 7.14 5.68 -5.88
CA THR A 34 8.13 4.87 -6.61
C THR A 34 7.71 3.40 -6.77
N SER A 35 6.82 2.90 -5.90
CA SER A 35 6.28 1.54 -6.05
C SER A 35 5.23 1.41 -7.15
N LEU A 36 4.66 2.52 -7.63
CA LEU A 36 3.64 2.49 -8.68
C LEU A 36 4.18 2.01 -10.02
N ASP A 37 5.42 2.35 -10.36
CA ASP A 37 6.06 1.91 -11.60
C ASP A 37 6.16 0.38 -11.66
N VAL A 38 6.56 -0.23 -10.53
CA VAL A 38 6.64 -1.70 -10.38
C VAL A 38 5.25 -2.35 -10.44
N VAL A 39 4.24 -1.71 -9.85
CA VAL A 39 2.85 -2.17 -9.94
C VAL A 39 2.38 -2.17 -11.41
N ASP A 40 2.65 -1.11 -12.15
CA ASP A 40 2.26 -1.00 -13.57
C ASP A 40 3.00 -2.00 -14.47
N GLU A 41 4.28 -2.28 -14.18
CA GLU A 41 5.03 -3.32 -14.86
C GLU A 41 4.42 -4.72 -14.61
N LYS A 42 4.10 -5.05 -13.35
CA LYS A 42 3.45 -6.34 -13.01
C LYS A 42 2.08 -6.50 -13.65
N ILE A 43 1.26 -5.45 -13.66
CA ILE A 43 -0.05 -5.47 -14.34
C ILE A 43 0.15 -5.72 -15.86
N SER A 44 1.13 -5.06 -16.47
CA SER A 44 1.43 -5.19 -17.90
C SER A 44 1.96 -6.58 -18.26
N ALA A 45 2.72 -7.21 -17.37
CA ALA A 45 3.21 -8.58 -17.52
C ALA A 45 2.06 -9.62 -17.40
N MET A 46 1.13 -9.43 -16.45
CA MET A 46 -0.05 -10.29 -16.26
C MET A 46 -1.00 -10.26 -17.46
N GLY A 47 -1.09 -9.14 -18.18
CA GLY A 47 -1.92 -9.02 -19.40
C GLY A 47 -1.52 -9.99 -20.53
N LYS A 48 -0.32 -10.56 -20.51
CA LYS A 48 0.17 -11.50 -21.53
C LYS A 48 -0.08 -12.97 -21.20
N ALA A 49 -0.46 -13.28 -19.96
CA ALA A 49 -0.69 -14.64 -19.47
C ALA A 49 -2.15 -14.79 -19.00
N MET A 50 -3.10 -14.78 -19.94
CA MET A 50 -4.47 -15.22 -19.62
C MET A 50 -4.47 -16.74 -19.49
N VAL A 51 -4.94 -17.27 -18.36
CA VAL A 51 -6.12 -18.15 -18.34
C VAL A 51 -6.60 -18.54 -16.93
N ASP A 52 -5.80 -18.52 -15.83
CA ASP A 52 -6.29 -19.23 -14.63
C ASP A 52 -6.21 -18.55 -13.24
N GLN A 53 -5.92 -17.26 -13.14
CA GLN A 53 -6.14 -16.55 -11.86
C GLN A 53 -6.17 -15.04 -12.06
N ARG A 54 -7.35 -14.41 -11.91
CA ARG A 54 -7.47 -12.96 -11.68
C ARG A 54 -6.97 -12.65 -10.27
N GLU A 55 -5.69 -12.89 -10.03
CA GLU A 55 -5.11 -12.65 -8.72
C GLU A 55 -4.89 -11.14 -8.55
N LEU A 56 -5.83 -10.51 -7.85
CA LEU A 56 -5.81 -9.07 -7.53
C LEU A 56 -4.63 -8.71 -6.62
N TYR A 57 -4.04 -9.69 -5.95
CA TYR A 57 -2.89 -9.52 -5.08
C TYR A 57 -1.59 -9.71 -5.88
N LEU A 58 -0.77 -8.65 -5.95
CA LEU A 58 0.49 -8.66 -6.70
C LEU A 58 1.66 -9.26 -5.91
N GLY A 59 1.43 -9.66 -4.66
CA GLY A 59 2.48 -10.13 -3.77
C GLY A 59 3.41 -9.02 -3.32
N LEU A 60 4.60 -9.44 -2.89
CA LEU A 60 5.71 -8.55 -2.60
C LEU A 60 6.14 -7.85 -3.90
N LEU A 61 6.17 -6.52 -3.88
CA LEU A 61 6.53 -5.71 -5.06
C LEU A 61 8.05 -5.71 -5.29
N TYR A 62 8.82 -5.51 -4.23
CA TYR A 62 10.26 -5.76 -4.16
C TYR A 62 10.71 -5.51 -2.72
N PRO A 63 11.53 -6.37 -2.08
CA PRO A 63 12.28 -5.95 -0.91
C PRO A 63 13.35 -4.98 -1.40
N THR A 64 13.36 -3.73 -0.94
CA THR A 64 14.45 -2.81 -1.32
C THR A 64 15.71 -3.20 -0.56
N GLU A 65 16.34 -4.31 -0.93
CA GLU A 65 17.65 -4.67 -0.39
C GLU A 65 18.76 -3.82 -1.04
N ASP A 66 18.55 -3.37 -2.30
CA ASP A 66 19.60 -2.74 -3.12
C ASP A 66 19.68 -1.20 -3.06
N TYR A 67 18.73 -0.51 -2.41
CA TYR A 67 18.85 0.95 -2.16
C TYR A 67 19.69 1.29 -0.92
N LYS A 68 20.39 0.31 -0.34
CA LYS A 68 21.36 0.51 0.74
C LYS A 68 22.49 1.48 0.37
N VAL A 69 22.77 1.66 -0.93
CA VAL A 69 24.01 2.33 -1.37
C VAL A 69 23.85 3.81 -1.71
N TYR A 70 22.67 4.29 -2.13
CA TYR A 70 22.56 5.64 -2.72
C TYR A 70 21.94 6.72 -1.81
N LEU A 71 21.05 6.37 -0.88
CA LEU A 71 20.42 7.36 0.03
C LEU A 71 21.18 7.54 1.35
N CYS A 72 22.15 6.68 1.66
CA CYS A 72 22.97 6.79 2.88
C CYS A 72 23.92 8.00 2.85
N ASN A 73 24.24 8.54 1.68
CA ASN A 73 25.23 9.61 1.55
C ASN A 73 24.67 11.03 1.78
N ILE A 74 23.34 11.22 1.93
CA ILE A 74 22.73 12.57 1.99
C ILE A 74 22.13 12.91 3.36
N ALA A 75 21.92 11.94 4.25
CA ALA A 75 21.41 12.23 5.60
C ALA A 75 22.32 11.59 6.65
N ALA A 76 23.13 12.41 7.32
CA ALA A 76 23.94 12.05 8.49
C ALA A 76 23.07 11.84 9.74
N SER A 77 21.98 11.09 9.62
CA SER A 77 21.15 10.65 10.74
C SER A 77 21.04 9.13 10.70
N PRO A 78 21.26 8.43 11.83
CA PRO A 78 21.05 6.99 11.93
C PRO A 78 19.53 6.76 11.96
N CYS A 79 18.87 6.94 10.81
CA CYS A 79 17.52 6.46 10.63
C CYS A 79 17.62 4.94 10.60
N SER A 80 17.26 4.28 11.71
CA SER A 80 17.12 2.83 11.81
C SER A 80 16.63 2.29 10.47
N HIS A 81 17.48 1.48 9.84
CA HIS A 81 17.25 0.87 8.54
C HIS A 81 16.15 -0.19 8.72
N THR A 82 14.92 0.27 8.94
CA THR A 82 13.75 -0.60 9.10
C THR A 82 13.49 -1.16 7.72
N PHE A 83 13.77 -2.46 7.58
CA PHE A 83 13.48 -3.23 6.40
C PHE A 83 11.96 -3.21 6.19
N LEU A 84 11.49 -2.47 5.18
CA LEU A 84 10.06 -2.37 4.89
C LEU A 84 9.72 -3.22 3.67
N HIS A 85 8.80 -4.16 3.86
CA HIS A 85 8.19 -4.90 2.76
C HIS A 85 7.00 -4.11 2.19
N ARG A 86 6.97 -3.99 0.87
CA ARG A 86 5.87 -3.36 0.13
C ARG A 86 5.06 -4.40 -0.59
N TYR A 87 3.77 -4.42 -0.30
CA TYR A 87 2.80 -5.29 -0.96
C TYR A 87 1.85 -4.47 -1.83
N GLY A 88 1.51 -5.03 -2.98
CA GLY A 88 0.59 -4.42 -3.93
C GLY A 88 -0.68 -5.23 -4.08
N TYR A 89 -1.80 -4.54 -4.25
CA TYR A 89 -3.07 -5.13 -4.63
C TYR A 89 -3.76 -4.21 -5.63
N VAL A 90 -4.29 -4.76 -6.71
CA VAL A 90 -4.92 -4.00 -7.78
C VAL A 90 -6.32 -4.54 -8.00
N THR A 91 -7.30 -3.64 -7.92
CA THR A 91 -8.71 -3.97 -8.17
C THR A 91 -8.99 -4.08 -9.68
N ASN A 92 -10.12 -4.67 -10.01
CA ASN A 92 -10.63 -4.72 -11.39
C ASN A 92 -10.90 -3.33 -12.00
N SER A 93 -11.17 -2.31 -11.18
CA SER A 93 -11.32 -0.90 -11.61
C SER A 93 -9.97 -0.18 -11.79
N LYS A 94 -8.85 -0.90 -11.67
CA LYS A 94 -7.47 -0.39 -11.73
C LYS A 94 -7.09 0.58 -10.61
N VAL A 95 -7.85 0.58 -9.52
CA VAL A 95 -7.45 1.25 -8.26
C VAL A 95 -6.37 0.39 -7.61
N LYS A 96 -5.29 1.02 -7.17
CA LYS A 96 -4.08 0.39 -6.66
C LYS A 96 -4.02 0.60 -5.14
N PHE A 97 -3.91 -0.48 -4.38
CA PHE A 97 -3.66 -0.44 -2.95
C PHE A 97 -2.20 -0.83 -2.71
N VAL A 98 -1.52 -0.02 -1.90
CA VAL A 98 -0.14 -0.26 -1.48
C VAL A 98 -0.11 -0.32 0.03
N MET A 99 0.48 -1.39 0.55
CA MET A 99 0.69 -1.58 1.99
C MET A 99 2.17 -1.76 2.28
N VAL A 100 2.66 -0.97 3.22
CA VAL A 100 4.05 -1.02 3.70
C VAL A 100 4.04 -1.62 5.09
N VAL A 101 4.82 -2.68 5.28
CA VAL A 101 4.88 -3.49 6.50
C VAL A 101 6.33 -3.58 6.95
N ASP A 102 6.57 -3.56 8.26
CA ASP A 102 7.91 -3.78 8.82
C ASP A 102 8.30 -5.27 8.76
N SER A 103 9.50 -5.57 8.24
CA SER A 103 10.02 -6.94 8.10
C SER A 103 10.44 -7.55 9.42
N SER A 104 10.60 -6.76 10.47
CA SER A 104 10.84 -7.25 11.83
C SER A 104 9.75 -8.25 12.26
N ASN A 105 8.57 -8.16 11.65
CA ASN A 105 7.45 -9.06 11.85
C ASN A 105 7.43 -10.18 10.79
N THR A 106 8.36 -11.12 10.91
CA THR A 106 8.43 -12.35 10.08
C THR A 106 7.22 -13.28 10.26
N ALA A 107 6.34 -13.00 11.24
CA ALA A 107 5.14 -13.77 11.52
C ALA A 107 3.95 -13.41 10.61
N LEU A 108 3.98 -12.27 9.92
CA LEU A 108 2.93 -11.90 8.97
C LEU A 108 3.04 -12.76 7.72
N ARG A 109 2.25 -13.84 7.70
CA ARG A 109 2.14 -14.70 6.53
C ARG A 109 1.39 -13.98 5.43
N ASP A 110 1.72 -14.25 4.18
CA ASP A 110 1.01 -13.74 2.99
C ASP A 110 -0.52 -13.87 3.09
N ASN A 111 -1.01 -14.91 3.77
CA ASN A 111 -2.45 -15.11 4.03
C ASN A 111 -3.09 -13.97 4.83
N GLU A 112 -2.39 -13.43 5.83
CA GLU A 112 -2.87 -12.30 6.64
C GLU A 112 -2.88 -11.03 5.82
N ILE A 113 -1.84 -10.80 5.01
CA ILE A 113 -1.75 -9.64 4.12
C ILE A 113 -2.88 -9.66 3.09
N ARG A 114 -3.13 -10.82 2.48
CA ARG A 114 -4.28 -11.02 1.59
C ARG A 114 -5.60 -10.74 2.30
N SER A 115 -5.74 -11.17 3.56
CA SER A 115 -6.93 -10.89 4.38
C SER A 115 -7.10 -9.39 4.64
N MET A 116 -6.01 -8.68 4.98
CA MET A 116 -6.02 -7.22 5.16
C MET A 116 -6.42 -6.50 3.87
N PHE A 117 -5.87 -6.89 2.72
CA PHE A 117 -6.27 -6.31 1.43
C PHE A 117 -7.73 -6.57 1.09
N ARG A 118 -8.26 -7.77 1.37
CA ARG A 118 -9.69 -8.06 1.18
C ARG A 118 -10.57 -7.17 2.06
N LYS A 119 -10.20 -6.99 3.33
CA LYS A 119 -10.92 -6.09 4.25
C LYS A 119 -10.87 -4.63 3.77
N LEU A 120 -9.70 -4.18 3.31
CA LEU A 120 -9.51 -2.83 2.76
C LEU A 120 -10.36 -2.63 1.49
N HIS A 121 -10.36 -3.60 0.58
CA HIS A 121 -11.18 -3.58 -0.63
C HIS A 121 -12.67 -3.51 -0.29
N ASN A 122 -13.16 -4.36 0.62
CA ASN A 122 -14.58 -4.34 0.99
C ASN A 122 -15.00 -2.98 1.53
N SER A 123 -14.22 -2.40 2.44
CA SER A 123 -14.53 -1.08 3.00
C SER A 123 -14.40 0.05 1.98
N TYR A 124 -13.47 -0.06 1.02
CA TYR A 124 -13.39 0.86 -0.12
C TYR A 124 -14.65 0.77 -0.99
N THR A 125 -15.13 -0.44 -1.28
CA THR A 125 -16.37 -0.67 -2.03
C THR A 125 -17.58 -0.06 -1.31
N ASP A 126 -17.66 -0.19 0.02
CA ASP A 126 -18.75 0.42 0.81
C ASP A 126 -18.79 1.95 0.63
N ILE A 127 -17.64 2.61 0.53
CA ILE A 127 -17.55 4.05 0.24
C ILE A 127 -17.99 4.34 -1.20
N MET A 128 -17.52 3.56 -2.17
CA MET A 128 -17.89 3.75 -3.58
C MET A 128 -19.38 3.51 -3.84
N CYS A 129 -20.02 2.65 -3.03
CA CYS A 129 -21.45 2.40 -3.07
C CYS A 129 -22.29 3.52 -2.40
N ASN A 130 -21.65 4.54 -1.81
CA ASN A 130 -22.35 5.71 -1.30
C ASN A 130 -22.76 6.65 -2.45
N PRO A 131 -24.06 6.91 -2.66
CA PRO A 131 -24.53 7.77 -3.76
C PRO A 131 -24.07 9.24 -3.64
N PHE A 132 -23.61 9.67 -2.46
CA PHE A 132 -23.09 11.02 -2.23
C PHE A 132 -21.57 11.13 -2.36
N TYR A 133 -20.89 10.03 -2.64
CA TYR A 133 -19.44 10.03 -2.84
C TYR A 133 -19.13 10.32 -4.30
N ASN A 134 -18.36 11.38 -4.56
CA ASN A 134 -17.89 11.68 -5.91
C ASN A 134 -16.65 10.84 -6.23
N PRO A 135 -16.65 10.06 -7.31
CA PRO A 135 -15.46 9.33 -7.74
C PRO A 135 -14.30 10.29 -8.00
N GLY A 136 -13.19 10.07 -7.31
CA GLY A 136 -11.97 10.86 -7.45
C GLY A 136 -11.69 11.82 -6.29
N ASP A 137 -12.68 12.07 -5.43
CA ASP A 137 -12.45 12.82 -4.20
C ASP A 137 -11.66 11.99 -3.18
N ARG A 138 -10.92 12.67 -2.31
CA ARG A 138 -10.21 12.00 -1.21
C ARG A 138 -11.19 11.32 -0.27
N ILE A 139 -10.79 10.16 0.25
CA ILE A 139 -11.60 9.39 1.19
C ILE A 139 -11.51 10.04 2.57
N HIS A 140 -12.64 10.52 3.09
CA HIS A 140 -12.75 11.17 4.41
C HIS A 140 -13.65 10.39 5.40
N SER A 141 -13.95 9.12 5.13
CA SER A 141 -14.86 8.32 5.93
C SER A 141 -14.23 7.88 7.26
N ARG A 142 -14.86 8.25 8.38
CA ARG A 142 -14.44 7.82 9.73
C ARG A 142 -14.45 6.30 9.91
N ALA A 143 -15.43 5.62 9.30
CA ALA A 143 -15.52 4.16 9.35
C ALA A 143 -14.32 3.50 8.66
N PHE A 144 -13.92 4.06 7.51
CA PHE A 144 -12.74 3.61 6.78
C PHE A 144 -11.45 3.89 7.57
N ASP A 145 -11.32 5.07 8.16
CA ASP A 145 -10.18 5.39 9.03
C ASP A 145 -10.04 4.44 10.21
N ASN A 146 -11.13 4.12 10.89
CA ASN A 146 -11.12 3.16 12.01
C ASN A 146 -10.70 1.76 11.55
N MET A 147 -11.18 1.33 10.38
CA MET A 147 -10.76 0.07 9.76
C MET A 147 -9.26 0.08 9.44
N VAL A 148 -8.74 1.13 8.81
CA VAL A 148 -7.31 1.28 8.51
C VAL A 148 -6.50 1.26 9.80
N ASN A 149 -6.88 2.07 10.79
CA ASN A 149 -6.19 2.14 12.08
C ASN A 149 -6.13 0.77 12.79
N SER A 150 -7.13 -0.10 12.62
CA SER A 150 -7.11 -1.46 13.17
C SER A 150 -6.06 -2.39 12.54
N MET A 151 -5.58 -2.05 11.33
CA MET A 151 -4.53 -2.79 10.61
C MET A 151 -3.13 -2.19 10.83
N MET A 152 -3.06 -0.95 11.30
CA MET A 152 -1.80 -0.25 11.52
C MET A 152 -1.11 -0.71 12.81
N MET A 153 0.20 -0.46 12.90
CA MET A 153 0.93 -0.64 14.16
C MET A 153 0.36 0.32 15.21
N GLN A 154 0.03 -0.20 16.39
CA GLN A 154 -0.30 0.64 17.53
C GLN A 154 0.99 1.30 18.02
N VAL A 155 1.00 2.63 18.05
CA VAL A 155 2.06 3.38 18.72
C VAL A 155 1.74 3.30 20.20
N CYS A 156 2.59 2.61 20.96
CA CYS A 156 2.56 2.64 22.43
C CYS A 156 3.03 3.99 22.94
#